data_AF-W1XPQ0-F1
#
_entry.id   AF-W1XPQ0-F1
#
_cell.length_a   1.000
_cell.length_b   1.000
_cell.length_c   1.000
_cell.angle_alpha   90.00
_cell.angle_beta   90.00
_cell.angle_gamma   90.00
#
_symmetry.space_group_name_H-M   'P 1'
#
loop_
_entity.id
_entity.type
_entity.pdbx_description
1 polymer ?
#
loop_
_entity_poly.entity_id
_entity_poly.type
_entity_poly.pdbx_seq_one_letter_code
_entity_poly.pdbx_strand_id
1 'polypeptide(L)'
;IQACRHPNWSMGRKISVDSATMMNKGLEYIEARWLFNASASQMEVLIHPQSVIHSMVRYQDGSVLAQLGEPDMRTPIAHTMAWPNRVNSGVKPLDFCKLSALTFAAPDYDRYPCLKLAM
;
A
#
# COMPACT_ATOMS: atom_id res chain seq x y z
N ILE A 1 0.23 19.95 12.78
CA ILE A 1 1.56 19.62 12.20
C ILE A 1 1.95 18.16 12.41
N GLN A 2 1.58 17.51 13.52
CA GLN A 2 1.92 16.10 13.80
C GLN A 2 1.50 15.11 12.69
N ALA A 3 0.30 15.24 12.11
CA ALA A 3 -0.18 14.39 11.02
C ALA A 3 0.66 14.46 9.72
N CYS A 4 1.46 15.51 9.53
CA CYS A 4 2.35 15.62 8.36
C CYS A 4 3.69 14.90 8.56
N ARG A 5 3.97 14.37 9.76
CA ARG A 5 5.19 13.59 10.05
C ARG A 5 4.89 12.10 9.86
N HIS A 6 4.78 11.68 8.61
CA HIS A 6 4.52 10.27 8.29
C HIS A 6 5.78 9.41 8.60
N PRO A 7 5.63 8.23 9.24
CA PRO A 7 6.77 7.46 9.74
C PRO A 7 7.72 6.97 8.63
N ASN A 8 7.17 6.69 7.43
CA ASN A 8 7.94 6.04 6.35
C ASN A 8 8.17 6.92 5.12
N TRP A 9 7.44 8.04 4.98
CA TRP A 9 7.37 8.77 3.71
C TRP A 9 7.40 10.28 3.96
N SER A 10 8.07 11.03 3.09
CA SER A 10 7.95 12.49 3.04
C SER A 10 7.02 12.85 1.88
N MET A 11 5.78 13.24 2.18
CA MET A 11 4.74 13.45 1.18
C MET A 11 4.11 14.85 1.30
N GLY A 12 3.28 15.21 0.32
CA GLY A 12 2.46 16.43 0.40
C GLY A 12 1.54 16.46 1.63
N ARG A 13 1.14 17.67 2.06
CA ARG A 13 0.35 17.85 3.29
C ARG A 13 -1.00 17.12 3.25
N LYS A 14 -1.70 17.16 2.12
CA LYS A 14 -3.02 16.51 1.94
C LYS A 14 -2.92 15.00 2.15
N ILE A 15 -2.03 14.34 1.39
CA ILE A 15 -1.86 12.87 1.48
C ILE A 15 -1.31 12.42 2.84
N SER A 16 -0.50 13.26 3.49
CA SER A 16 -0.02 12.95 4.84
C SER A 16 -1.16 12.92 5.87
N VAL A 17 -2.08 13.90 5.79
CA VAL A 17 -3.29 13.94 6.65
C VAL A 17 -4.22 12.77 6.33
N ASP A 18 -4.45 12.47 5.05
CA ASP A 18 -5.31 11.35 4.65
C ASP A 18 -4.73 9.99 5.05
N SER A 19 -3.41 9.85 5.05
CA SER A 19 -2.74 8.65 5.58
C SER A 19 -2.97 8.53 7.08
N ALA A 20 -2.86 9.63 7.83
CA ALA A 20 -3.09 9.64 9.28
C ALA A 20 -4.52 9.24 9.67
N THR A 21 -5.51 9.54 8.83
CA THR A 21 -6.93 9.16 9.05
C THR A 21 -7.34 7.85 8.37
N MET A 22 -6.43 7.20 7.65
CA MET A 22 -6.70 6.11 6.70
C MET A 22 -7.73 6.43 5.60
N MET A 23 -8.12 7.69 5.42
CA MET A 23 -8.94 8.10 4.26
C MET A 23 -8.21 7.81 2.95
N ASN A 24 -6.88 7.95 2.92
CA ASN A 24 -6.08 7.60 1.74
C ASN A 24 -6.31 6.14 1.33
N LYS A 25 -6.32 5.23 2.32
CA LYS A 25 -6.58 3.80 2.07
C LYS A 25 -8.03 3.55 1.64
N GLY A 26 -8.99 4.33 2.16
CA GLY A 26 -10.38 4.30 1.69
C GLY A 26 -10.54 4.70 0.22
N LEU A 27 -9.82 5.75 -0.22
CA LEU A 27 -9.81 6.16 -1.63
C LEU A 27 -9.14 5.10 -2.52
N GLU A 28 -8.00 4.55 -2.08
CA GLU A 28 -7.32 3.45 -2.78
C GLU A 28 -8.19 2.17 -2.86
N TYR A 29 -9.01 1.88 -1.85
CA TYR A 29 -9.97 0.78 -1.88
C TYR A 29 -11.00 0.98 -3.00
N ILE A 30 -11.58 2.18 -3.10
CA ILE A 30 -12.52 2.53 -4.16
C ILE A 30 -11.83 2.43 -5.53
N GLU A 31 -10.64 2.99 -5.67
CA GLU A 31 -9.85 2.92 -6.90
C GLU A 31 -9.56 1.48 -7.34
N ALA A 32 -9.11 0.62 -6.42
CA ALA A 32 -8.80 -0.78 -6.71
C ALA A 32 -10.04 -1.56 -7.16
N ARG A 33 -11.21 -1.30 -6.56
CA ARG A 33 -12.48 -1.91 -7.00
C ARG A 33 -12.81 -1.56 -8.44
N TRP A 34 -12.56 -0.31 -8.85
CA TRP A 34 -12.75 0.12 -10.24
C TRP A 34 -11.68 -0.44 -11.18
N LEU A 35 -10.40 -0.32 -10.84
CA LEU A 35 -9.28 -0.75 -11.68
C LEU A 35 -9.30 -2.27 -11.97
N PHE A 36 -9.67 -3.07 -10.98
CA PHE A 36 -9.65 -4.53 -11.08
C PHE A 36 -11.04 -5.18 -11.16
N ASN A 37 -12.11 -4.36 -11.27
CA ASN A 37 -13.49 -4.83 -11.28
C ASN A 37 -13.80 -5.79 -10.11
N ALA A 38 -13.35 -5.42 -8.90
CA ALA A 38 -13.45 -6.26 -7.71
C ALA A 38 -14.72 -5.94 -6.89
N SER A 39 -15.42 -7.00 -6.47
CA SER A 39 -16.49 -6.90 -5.49
C SER A 39 -15.95 -6.65 -4.08
N ALA A 40 -16.79 -6.16 -3.18
CA ALA A 40 -16.39 -5.90 -1.79
C ALA A 40 -15.89 -7.17 -1.07
N SER A 41 -16.45 -8.34 -1.37
CA SER A 41 -16.02 -9.63 -0.79
C SER A 41 -14.66 -10.12 -1.32
N GLN A 42 -14.14 -9.53 -2.39
CA GLN A 42 -12.83 -9.83 -2.95
C GLN A 42 -11.73 -8.87 -2.47
N MET A 43 -12.06 -7.94 -1.57
CA MET A 43 -11.15 -6.91 -1.09
C MET A 43 -10.90 -7.05 0.42
N GLU A 44 -9.65 -6.90 0.82
CA GLU A 44 -9.22 -6.98 2.22
C GLU A 44 -8.25 -5.83 2.52
N VAL A 45 -8.50 -5.07 3.59
CA VAL A 45 -7.63 -3.97 4.03
C VAL A 45 -6.83 -4.42 5.24
N LEU A 46 -5.50 -4.33 5.14
CA LEU A 46 -4.56 -4.70 6.21
C LEU A 46 -3.64 -3.52 6.53
N ILE A 47 -3.28 -3.38 7.82
CA ILE A 47 -2.23 -2.47 8.26
C ILE A 47 -0.90 -3.22 8.21
N HIS A 48 0.02 -2.70 7.39
CA HIS A 48 1.41 -3.16 7.30
C HIS A 48 2.36 -1.99 7.59
N PRO A 49 2.78 -1.79 8.86
CA PRO A 49 3.51 -0.60 9.28
C PRO A 49 4.87 -0.42 8.59
N GLN A 50 5.51 -1.50 8.16
CA GLN A 50 6.84 -1.43 7.55
C GLN A 50 6.81 -0.93 6.10
N SER A 51 5.64 -0.95 5.43
CA SER A 51 5.48 -0.49 4.04
C SER A 51 6.43 -1.16 3.03
N VAL A 52 6.92 -2.38 3.33
CA VAL A 52 7.78 -3.18 2.45
C VAL A 52 6.93 -4.00 1.48
N ILE A 53 5.84 -4.58 1.98
CA ILE A 53 4.80 -5.18 1.12
C ILE A 53 3.84 -4.07 0.71
N HIS A 54 3.74 -3.82 -0.60
CA HIS A 54 2.92 -2.72 -1.12
C HIS A 54 1.47 -3.12 -1.36
N SER A 55 1.21 -4.38 -1.76
CA SER A 55 -0.10 -5.03 -1.83
C SER A 55 0.06 -6.52 -2.18
N MET A 56 -1.03 -7.27 -2.10
CA MET A 56 -1.05 -8.73 -2.33
C MET A 56 -2.27 -9.15 -3.15
N VAL A 57 -2.16 -10.26 -3.87
CA VAL A 57 -3.25 -10.89 -4.61
C VAL A 57 -3.34 -12.36 -4.20
N ARG A 58 -4.53 -12.79 -3.75
CA ARG A 58 -4.84 -14.18 -3.42
C ARG A 58 -5.50 -14.85 -4.63
N TYR A 59 -4.96 -15.98 -5.07
CA TYR A 59 -5.48 -16.76 -6.18
C TYR A 59 -6.40 -17.89 -5.67
N GLN A 60 -7.16 -18.48 -6.60
CA GLN A 60 -8.17 -19.50 -6.28
C GLN A 60 -7.59 -20.80 -5.70
N ASP A 61 -6.32 -21.08 -5.98
CA ASP A 61 -5.57 -22.20 -5.43
C ASP A 61 -5.06 -21.97 -3.99
N GLY A 62 -5.34 -20.79 -3.43
CA GLY A 62 -4.87 -20.38 -2.10
C GLY A 62 -3.48 -19.73 -2.10
N SER A 63 -2.79 -19.68 -3.25
CA SER A 63 -1.51 -18.99 -3.34
C SER A 63 -1.68 -17.48 -3.22
N VAL A 64 -0.67 -16.82 -2.65
CA VAL A 64 -0.62 -15.37 -2.50
C VAL A 64 0.64 -14.85 -3.16
N LEU A 65 0.47 -13.91 -4.09
CA LEU A 65 1.58 -13.14 -4.63
C LEU A 65 1.59 -11.76 -3.97
N ALA A 66 2.76 -11.36 -3.49
CA ALA A 66 2.99 -10.06 -2.87
C ALA A 66 4.05 -9.30 -3.65
N GLN A 67 3.85 -8.00 -3.86
CA GLN A 67 4.90 -7.14 -4.40
C GLN A 67 5.63 -6.44 -3.24
N LEU A 68 6.94 -6.70 -3.18
CA LEU A 68 7.83 -6.14 -2.17
C LEU A 68 8.85 -5.19 -2.81
N GLY A 69 9.27 -4.18 -2.05
CA GLY A 69 10.34 -3.28 -2.46
C GLY A 69 10.71 -2.28 -1.38
N GLU A 70 11.74 -1.50 -1.65
CA GLU A 70 11.97 -0.26 -0.91
C GLU A 70 10.79 0.69 -1.13
N PRO A 71 10.35 1.45 -0.11
CA PRO A 71 9.31 2.46 -0.24
C PRO A 71 9.81 3.63 -1.09
N ASP A 72 9.82 3.44 -2.42
CA ASP A 72 10.28 4.42 -3.40
C ASP A 72 9.39 4.39 -4.65
N MET A 73 8.78 5.54 -4.97
CA MET A 73 7.86 5.70 -6.12
C MET A 73 8.52 5.49 -7.48
N ARG A 74 9.85 5.54 -7.58
CA ARG A 74 10.54 5.28 -8.85
C ARG A 74 10.29 3.87 -9.37
N THR A 75 10.11 2.89 -8.49
CA THR A 75 9.81 1.50 -8.88
C THR A 75 8.45 1.37 -9.60
N PRO A 76 7.31 1.78 -9.01
CA PRO A 76 6.03 1.72 -9.71
C PRO A 76 5.97 2.62 -10.95
N ILE A 77 6.60 3.81 -10.95
CA ILE A 77 6.66 4.68 -12.13
C ILE A 77 7.46 4.04 -13.27
N ALA A 78 8.62 3.46 -12.99
CA ALA A 78 9.39 2.73 -14.01
C ALA A 78 8.62 1.54 -14.57
N HIS A 79 7.83 0.86 -13.71
CA HIS A 79 7.01 -0.27 -14.13
C HIS A 79 5.92 0.15 -15.12
N THR A 80 5.18 1.22 -14.83
CA THR A 80 4.11 1.70 -15.72
C THR A 80 4.66 2.19 -17.07
N MET A 81 5.85 2.80 -17.10
CA MET A 81 6.49 3.27 -18.34
C MET A 81 7.05 2.15 -19.22
N ALA A 82 7.41 1.00 -18.64
CA ALA A 82 8.11 -0.07 -19.35
C ALA A 82 7.27 -1.33 -19.58
N TRP A 83 6.07 -1.42 -18.99
CA TRP A 83 5.21 -2.59 -19.10
C TRP A 83 5.00 -3.02 -20.57
N PRO A 84 5.11 -4.32 -20.91
CA PRO A 84 5.28 -5.50 -20.05
C PRO A 84 6.72 -5.81 -19.62
N ASN A 85 7.69 -5.05 -20.11
CA ASN A 85 9.10 -5.22 -19.80
C ASN A 85 9.47 -4.56 -18.48
N ARG A 86 10.75 -4.69 -18.09
CA ARG A 86 11.33 -3.99 -16.95
C ARG A 86 12.47 -3.11 -17.41
N VAL A 87 12.60 -1.95 -16.77
CA VAL A 87 13.74 -1.03 -16.93
C VAL A 87 14.33 -0.73 -15.56
N ASN A 88 15.59 -0.29 -15.56
CA ASN A 88 16.26 0.13 -14.33
C ASN A 88 15.58 1.40 -13.76
N SER A 89 15.07 1.33 -12.53
CA SER A 89 14.45 2.46 -11.82
C SER A 89 15.46 3.30 -11.01
N GLY A 90 16.69 2.80 -10.83
CA GLY A 90 17.70 3.41 -9.94
C GLY A 90 17.40 3.27 -8.45
N VAL A 91 16.41 2.44 -8.07
CA VAL A 91 16.09 2.10 -6.68
C VAL A 91 17.02 0.99 -6.20
N LYS A 92 17.45 1.05 -4.95
CA LYS A 92 18.30 0.00 -4.36
C LYS A 92 17.49 -1.30 -4.20
N PRO A 93 18.13 -2.48 -4.36
CA PRO A 93 17.48 -3.73 -4.03
C PRO A 93 17.12 -3.79 -2.54
N LEU A 94 15.98 -4.41 -2.24
CA LEU A 94 15.55 -4.68 -0.87
C LEU A 94 16.54 -5.63 -0.17
N ASP A 95 17.00 -5.26 1.02
CA ASP A 95 17.92 -6.06 1.83
C ASP A 95 17.17 -6.79 2.95
N PHE A 96 16.81 -8.06 2.69
CA PHE A 96 16.06 -8.87 3.65
C PHE A 96 16.78 -9.08 4.98
N CYS A 97 18.12 -9.07 5.00
CA CYS A 97 18.90 -9.26 6.22
C CYS A 97 18.86 -8.03 7.14
N LYS A 98 18.46 -6.87 6.62
CA LYS A 98 18.25 -5.63 7.40
C LYS A 98 16.79 -5.43 7.83
N LEU A 99 15.86 -6.22 7.30
CA LEU A 99 14.47 -6.18 7.72
C LEU A 99 14.34 -6.85 9.10
N SER A 100 13.73 -6.14 10.05
CA SER A 100 13.51 -6.68 11.39
C SER A 100 12.30 -7.63 11.44
N ALA A 101 11.18 -7.21 10.86
CA ALA A 101 9.94 -7.96 10.85
C ALA A 101 8.99 -7.49 9.74
N LEU A 102 8.08 -8.35 9.32
CA LEU A 102 6.90 -7.99 8.53
C LEU A 102 5.67 -8.31 9.36
N THR A 103 4.92 -7.29 9.78
CA THR A 103 3.75 -7.47 10.64
C THR A 103 2.48 -7.04 9.92
N PHE A 104 1.37 -7.68 10.26
CA PHE A 104 0.05 -7.37 9.74
C PHE A 104 -0.94 -7.23 10.90
N ALA A 105 -1.85 -6.29 10.78
CA ALA A 105 -2.96 -6.11 11.71
C ALA A 105 -4.23 -5.73 10.95
N ALA A 106 -5.39 -6.09 11.50
CA ALA A 106 -6.66 -5.56 11.03
C ALA A 106 -6.76 -4.06 11.37
N PRO A 107 -7.41 -3.24 10.52
CA PRO A 107 -7.71 -1.86 10.86
C PRO A 107 -8.73 -1.79 12.00
N ASP A 108 -8.50 -0.85 12.91
CA ASP A 108 -9.45 -0.49 13.97
C ASP A 108 -10.40 0.61 13.44
N TYR A 109 -11.66 0.27 13.18
CA TYR A 109 -12.62 1.21 12.61
C TYR A 109 -13.10 2.29 13.59
N ASP A 110 -12.96 2.08 14.90
CA ASP A 110 -13.24 3.13 15.89
C ASP A 110 -12.12 4.17 15.88
N ARG A 111 -10.88 3.73 15.67
CA ARG A 111 -9.73 4.60 15.45
C ARG A 111 -9.73 5.26 14.07
N TYR A 112 -10.21 4.57 13.03
CA TYR A 112 -10.16 4.99 11.63
C TYR A 112 -11.57 5.09 11.01
N PRO A 113 -12.42 6.02 11.48
CA PRO A 113 -13.80 6.13 11.01
C PRO A 113 -13.90 6.50 9.52
N CYS A 114 -12.92 7.24 8.97
CA CYS A 114 -12.90 7.56 7.54
C CYS A 114 -12.78 6.33 6.64
N LEU A 115 -12.04 5.31 7.08
CA LEU A 115 -11.95 4.05 6.34
C LEU A 115 -13.30 3.34 6.30
N LYS A 116 -14.02 3.33 7.42
CA LYS A 116 -15.37 2.76 7.51
C LYS A 116 -16.37 3.46 6.59
N LEU A 117 -16.24 4.77 6.39
CA LEU A 117 -17.11 5.53 5.48
C LEU A 117 -16.88 5.23 4.00
N ALA A 118 -15.68 4.78 3.63
CA ALA A 118 -15.30 4.53 2.24
C ALA A 118 -15.55 3.09 1.77
N MET A 119 -15.68 2.14 2.71
CA MET A 119 -15.86 0.71 2.44
C MET A 119 -17.32 0.32 2.32
#